data_AF-A0A6A3TDK5-F1
#
_entry.id   AF-A0A6A3TDK5-F1
#
_cell.length_a   1.000
_cell.length_b   1.000
_cell.length_c   1.000
_cell.angle_alpha   90.00
_cell.angle_beta   90.00
_cell.angle_gamma   90.00
#
_symmetry.space_group_name_H-M   'P 1'
#
loop_
_entity.id
_entity.type
_entity.pdbx_description
1 polymer ?
#
loop_
_entity_poly.entity_id
_entity_poly.type
_entity_poly.pdbx_seq_one_letter_code
_entity_poly.pdbx_strand_id
1 'polypeptide(L)'
;MLHAPIDNNTVVQFDPWRLLGIPGGAILPDGFNKPVQFNLFDRVDPIIQRGHEDIALERAAWAQAAAADAGQPPRRRQRRHKPNTHGSSTVFSSSSVRCWFI
;
A
#
# COMPACT_ATOMS: atom_id res chain seq x y z
N MET A 1 -21.93 7.11 35.72
CA MET A 1 -22.29 5.87 35.01
C MET A 1 -21.06 4.98 35.04
N LEU A 2 -21.12 3.85 35.74
CA LEU A 2 -20.00 2.92 35.83
C LEU A 2 -20.06 2.04 34.58
N HIS A 3 -19.18 2.29 33.60
CA HIS A 3 -19.04 1.38 32.47
C HIS A 3 -18.28 0.14 32.96
N ALA A 4 -18.82 -1.05 32.71
CA ALA A 4 -18.08 -2.27 32.96
C ALA A 4 -16.76 -2.20 32.18
N PRO A 5 -15.61 -2.49 32.81
CA PRO A 5 -14.32 -2.44 32.13
C PRO A 5 -14.31 -3.46 30.98
N ILE A 6 -13.81 -3.04 29.82
CA ILE A 6 -13.52 -3.94 28.70
C ILE A 6 -12.14 -4.55 28.98
N ASP A 7 -12.11 -5.86 29.20
CA ASP A 7 -10.90 -6.67 29.38
C ASP A 7 -10.73 -7.73 28.28
N ASN A 8 -9.58 -8.43 28.26
CA ASN A 8 -9.21 -9.41 27.23
C ASN A 8 -10.18 -10.60 27.09
N ASN A 9 -11.06 -10.81 28.07
CA ASN A 9 -12.06 -11.86 28.06
C ASN A 9 -13.47 -11.29 27.84
N THR A 10 -13.57 -10.04 27.38
CA THR A 10 -14.85 -9.40 27.11
C THR A 10 -15.57 -10.14 25.99
N VAL A 11 -16.64 -10.83 26.38
CA VAL A 11 -17.54 -11.52 25.46
C VAL A 11 -18.65 -10.56 25.04
N VAL A 12 -18.77 -10.35 23.74
CA VAL A 12 -19.91 -9.63 23.17
C VAL A 12 -20.96 -10.65 22.72
N GLN A 13 -22.20 -10.43 23.14
CA GLN A 13 -23.32 -11.28 22.77
C GLN A 13 -24.19 -10.56 21.75
N PHE A 14 -24.51 -11.26 20.66
CA PHE A 14 -25.37 -10.75 19.62
C PHE A 14 -26.66 -11.55 19.55
N ASP A 15 -27.76 -10.80 19.49
CA ASP A 15 -29.08 -11.34 19.21
C ASP A 15 -29.13 -11.84 17.75
N PRO A 16 -29.38 -13.13 17.52
CA PRO A 16 -29.48 -13.71 16.17
C PRO A 16 -30.57 -13.03 15.33
N TRP A 17 -31.69 -12.63 15.92
CA TRP A 17 -32.74 -11.91 15.20
C TRP A 17 -32.20 -10.58 14.65
N ARG A 18 -31.44 -9.83 15.45
CA ARG A 18 -30.83 -8.56 15.02
C ARG A 18 -29.74 -8.77 13.97
N LEU A 19 -28.89 -9.79 14.13
CA LEU A 19 -27.85 -10.10 13.15
C LEU A 19 -28.44 -10.45 11.78
N LEU A 20 -29.56 -11.18 11.77
CA LEU A 20 -30.22 -11.61 10.55
C LEU A 20 -31.22 -10.58 10.01
N GLY A 21 -31.42 -9.45 10.71
CA GLY A 21 -32.43 -8.45 10.34
C GLY A 21 -33.87 -8.96 10.42
N ILE A 22 -34.10 -10.00 11.22
CA ILE A 22 -35.40 -10.66 11.37
C ILE A 22 -36.11 -10.05 12.59
N PRO A 23 -37.41 -9.75 12.50
CA PRO A 23 -38.17 -9.26 13.65
C PRO A 23 -38.17 -10.29 14.80
N GLY A 24 -38.08 -9.80 16.03
CA GLY A 24 -38.09 -10.66 17.22
C GLY A 24 -39.36 -11.50 17.29
N GLY A 25 -39.19 -12.80 17.59
CA GLY A 25 -40.30 -13.76 17.65
C GLY A 25 -40.58 -14.51 16.35
N ALA A 26 -39.85 -14.22 15.26
CA ALA A 26 -39.87 -15.08 14.08
C ALA A 26 -39.27 -16.46 14.41
N ILE A 27 -39.86 -17.51 13.82
CA ILE A 27 -39.40 -18.89 13.98
C ILE A 27 -38.04 -19.03 13.31
N LEU A 28 -37.00 -19.19 14.11
CA LEU A 28 -35.67 -19.56 13.65
C LEU A 28 -35.49 -21.08 13.75
N PRO A 29 -34.68 -21.69 12.87
CA PRO A 29 -34.31 -23.09 12.99
C PRO A 29 -33.72 -23.42 14.36
N ASP A 30 -33.86 -24.68 14.78
CA ASP A 30 -33.27 -25.13 16.04
C ASP A 30 -31.77 -24.83 16.08
N GLY A 31 -31.33 -24.25 17.19
CA GLY A 31 -29.95 -23.79 17.38
C GLY A 31 -29.70 -22.32 17.07
N PHE A 32 -30.56 -21.65 16.28
CA PHE A 32 -30.43 -20.22 15.98
C PHE A 32 -31.08 -19.29 17.02
N ASN A 33 -31.83 -19.85 17.98
CA ASN A 33 -32.46 -19.08 19.06
C ASN A 33 -31.51 -18.76 20.24
N LYS A 34 -30.24 -19.16 20.17
CA LYS A 34 -29.24 -18.90 21.21
C LYS A 34 -28.40 -17.68 20.83
N PRO A 35 -28.07 -16.80 21.79
CA PRO A 35 -27.19 -15.67 21.53
C PRO A 35 -25.84 -16.15 21.00
N VAL A 36 -25.36 -15.48 19.95
CA VAL A 36 -24.02 -15.75 19.40
C VAL A 36 -23.03 -14.98 20.25
N GLN A 37 -22.03 -15.67 20.76
CA GLN A 37 -21.00 -15.10 21.62
C GLN A 37 -19.67 -15.07 20.89
N PHE A 38 -18.95 -13.96 21.01
CA PHE A 38 -17.56 -13.88 20.55
C PHE A 38 -16.71 -13.09 21.53
N ASN A 39 -15.48 -13.54 21.70
CA ASN A 39 -14.47 -12.73 22.36
C ASN A 39 -14.12 -11.54 21.44
N LEU A 40 -14.17 -10.34 22.00
CA LEU A 40 -13.87 -9.11 21.28
C LEU A 40 -12.44 -9.10 20.72
N PHE A 41 -11.46 -9.49 21.52
CA PHE A 41 -10.05 -9.37 21.17
C PHE A 41 -9.62 -10.41 20.13
N ASP A 42 -10.20 -11.62 20.16
CA ASP A 42 -10.02 -12.62 19.09
C ASP A 42 -10.40 -12.09 17.69
N ARG A 43 -11.34 -11.13 17.64
CA ARG A 43 -11.79 -10.53 16.38
C ARG A 43 -11.02 -9.25 16.01
N VAL A 44 -10.60 -8.47 17.01
CA VAL A 44 -9.97 -7.17 16.81
C VAL A 44 -8.45 -7.27 16.62
N ASP A 45 -7.79 -8.18 17.34
CA ASP A 45 -6.32 -8.30 17.30
C ASP A 45 -5.76 -8.55 15.89
N PRO A 46 -6.37 -9.42 15.05
CA PRO A 46 -5.90 -9.61 13.68
C PRO A 46 -6.01 -8.35 12.81
N ILE A 47 -6.98 -7.47 13.09
CA ILE A 47 -7.16 -6.21 12.35
C ILE A 47 -6.08 -5.21 12.75
N ILE A 48 -5.80 -5.11 14.05
CA ILE A 48 -4.73 -4.26 14.58
C ILE A 48 -3.36 -4.71 14.04
N GLN A 49 -3.09 -6.02 14.04
CA GLN A 49 -1.84 -6.58 13.53
C GLN A 49 -1.61 -6.24 12.06
N ARG A 50 -2.62 -6.43 11.20
CA ARG A 50 -2.54 -6.04 9.78
C ARG A 50 -2.24 -4.55 9.60
N GLY A 51 -2.91 -3.68 10.38
CA GLY A 51 -2.64 -2.25 10.35
C GLY A 51 -1.19 -1.90 10.70
N HIS A 52 -0.58 -2.61 11.66
CA HIS A 52 0.83 -2.40 12.00
C HIS A 52 1.78 -2.86 10.90
N GLU A 53 1.49 -3.97 10.22
CA GLU A 53 2.28 -4.49 9.10
C GLU A 53 2.27 -3.52 7.91
N ASP A 54 1.10 -3.00 7.55
CA ASP A 54 0.95 -2.05 6.45
C ASP A 54 1.74 -0.76 6.72
N ILE A 55 1.67 -0.22 7.95
CA ILE A 55 2.44 0.97 8.35
C ILE A 55 3.95 0.70 8.31
N ALA A 56 4.38 -0.49 8.75
CA ALA A 56 5.79 -0.86 8.72
C ALA A 56 6.32 -0.97 7.28
N LEU A 57 5.51 -1.53 6.37
CA LEU A 57 5.83 -1.66 4.96
C LEU A 57 5.94 -0.29 4.27
N GLU A 58 5.00 0.63 4.53
CA GLU A 58 5.06 2.00 3.99
C GLU A 58 6.32 2.75 4.45
N ARG A 59 6.65 2.65 5.74
CA ARG A 59 7.87 3.27 6.28
C ARG A 59 9.14 2.68 5.67
N ALA A 60 9.18 1.36 5.47
CA ALA A 60 10.30 0.70 4.83
C ALA A 60 10.47 1.16 3.37
N ALA A 61 9.36 1.28 2.62
CA ALA A 61 9.39 1.78 1.25
C ALA A 61 9.91 3.22 1.17
N TRP A 62 9.49 4.11 2.08
CA TRP A 62 10.01 5.47 2.15
C TRP A 62 11.49 5.53 2.53
N ALA A 63 11.94 4.70 3.48
CA ALA A 63 13.35 4.63 3.86
C ALA A 63 14.23 4.15 2.69
N GLN A 64 13.75 3.17 1.92
CA GLN A 64 14.45 2.68 0.72
C GLN A 64 14.52 3.74 -0.37
N ALA A 65 13.44 4.48 -0.62
CA ALA A 65 13.42 5.58 -1.59
C ALA A 65 14.40 6.70 -1.20
N ALA A 66 14.46 7.06 0.08
CA ALA A 66 15.41 8.05 0.60
C ALA A 66 16.87 7.59 0.47
N ALA A 67 17.16 6.31 0.72
CA ALA A 67 18.50 5.75 0.53
C ALA A 67 18.93 5.72 -0.94
N ALA A 68 18.01 5.42 -1.86
CA ALA A 68 18.28 5.44 -3.29
C ALA A 68 18.61 6.85 -3.82
N ASP A 69 17.95 7.89 -3.29
CA ASP A 69 18.23 9.28 -3.66
C ASP A 69 19.56 9.77 -3.06
N ALA A 70 19.88 9.38 -1.82
CA ALA A 70 21.16 9.70 -1.17
C ALA A 70 22.38 9.05 -1.85
N GLY A 71 22.19 7.93 -2.54
CA GLY A 71 23.24 7.22 -3.29
C GLY A 71 23.47 7.73 -4.72
N GLN A 72 22.67 8.68 -5.22
CA GLN A 72 22.75 9.13 -6.61
C GLN A 72 23.86 10.20 -6.77
N PRO A 73 24.92 9.93 -7.54
CA PRO A 73 25.95 10.95 -7.78
C PRO A 73 25.33 12.16 -8.50
N PRO A 74 25.81 13.39 -8.21
CA PRO A 74 25.20 14.59 -8.75
C PRO A 74 25.12 14.49 -10.27
N ARG A 75 23.89 14.55 -10.82
CA ARG A 75 23.66 14.61 -12.27
C ARG A 75 24.36 15.85 -12.81
N ARG A 76 25.58 15.66 -13.32
CA ARG A 76 26.39 16.67 -14.00
C ARG A 76 25.60 17.15 -15.22
N ARG A 77 24.82 18.22 -15.04
CA ARG A 77 24.22 18.99 -16.14
C ARG A 77 25.37 19.54 -16.96
N GLN A 78 25.80 18.78 -17.97
CA GLN A 78 26.62 19.31 -19.03
C GLN A 78 25.75 20.34 -19.76
N ARG A 79 25.94 21.62 -19.44
CA ARG A 79 25.55 22.72 -20.31
C ARG A 79 26.18 22.40 -21.67
N ARG A 80 25.35 21.96 -22.63
CA ARG A 80 25.74 21.95 -24.04
C ARG A 80 26.06 23.40 -24.39
N HIS A 81 27.35 23.73 -24.38
CA HIS A 81 27.84 24.88 -25.13
C HIS A 81 27.47 24.62 -26.59
N LYS A 82 26.53 25.40 -27.11
CA LYS A 82 26.35 25.53 -28.56
C LYS A 82 27.63 26.16 -29.11
N PRO A 83 28.37 25.51 -30.02
CA PRO A 83 29.34 26.21 -30.84
C PRO A 83 28.57 27.12 -31.80
N ASN A 84 28.97 28.39 -31.90
CA ASN A 84 28.41 29.32 -32.87
C ASN A 84 28.64 28.79 -34.29
N THR A 85 27.57 28.69 -35.07
CA THR A 85 27.60 28.22 -36.46
C THR A 85 28.15 29.31 -37.39
N HIS A 86 29.35 29.04 -37.89
CA HIS A 86 29.98 29.39 -39.17
C HIS A 86 29.84 30.78 -39.79
N GLY A 87 31.00 31.43 -39.93
CA GLY A 87 31.43 32.00 -41.20
C GLY A 87 32.43 31.06 -41.91
N SER A 88 32.19 30.86 -43.21
CA SER A 88 33.14 30.51 -44.28
C SER A 88 33.74 29.09 -44.38
N SER A 89 33.17 28.34 -45.34
CA SER A 89 33.84 27.75 -46.51
C SER A 89 34.84 26.58 -46.40
N THR A 90 34.51 25.57 -47.22
CA THR A 90 35.37 24.71 -48.07
C THR A 90 35.96 23.36 -47.57
N VAL A 91 35.34 22.30 -48.13
CA VAL A 91 35.92 21.12 -48.85
C VAL A 91 36.64 20.01 -48.05
N PHE A 92 36.02 18.81 -48.00
CA PHE A 92 36.49 17.46 -48.44
C PHE A 92 35.62 16.40 -47.71
N SER A 93 34.59 15.82 -48.33
CA SER A 93 34.60 14.60 -49.17
C SER A 93 35.22 13.36 -48.49
N SER A 94 34.39 12.41 -48.05
CA SER A 94 34.38 11.06 -48.63
C SER A 94 33.20 10.22 -48.10
N SER A 95 32.37 9.79 -49.06
CA SER A 95 31.81 8.44 -49.21
C SER A 95 31.16 7.77 -47.99
N SER A 96 29.83 7.70 -47.91
CA SER A 96 28.95 6.75 -48.61
C SER A 96 28.90 5.34 -47.96
N VAL A 97 27.66 4.83 -47.94
CA VAL A 97 27.24 3.43 -47.89
C VAL A 97 26.93 2.80 -46.52
N ARG A 98 25.62 2.62 -46.32
CA ARG A 98 24.96 1.59 -45.49
C ARG A 98 25.37 0.18 -45.94
N CYS A 99 25.74 -0.69 -45.00
CA CYS A 99 25.60 -2.17 -45.01
C CYS A 99 25.96 -2.64 -43.58
N TRP A 100 25.06 -3.15 -42.72
CA TRP A 100 24.37 -4.46 -42.66
C TRP A 100 25.30 -5.67 -42.40
N PHE A 101 24.78 -6.60 -41.59
CA PHE A 101 25.21 -8.00 -41.29
C PHE A 101 26.16 -8.24 -40.10
N ILE A 102 25.94 -9.21 -39.19
CA ILE A 102 25.01 -10.38 -39.11
C ILE A 102 24.35 -10.41 -37.73
#